data_AF-A0A7C3FMJ1-F1
#
_entry.id   AF-A0A7C3FMJ1-F1
#
_cell.length_a   1.000
_cell.length_b   1.000
_cell.length_c   1.000
_cell.angle_alpha   90.00
_cell.angle_beta   90.00
_cell.angle_gamma   90.00
#
_symmetry.space_group_name_H-M   'P 1'
#
loop_
_entity.id
_entity.type
_entity.pdbx_description
1 polymer ?
#
loop_
_entity_poly.entity_id
_entity_poly.type
_entity_poly.pdbx_seq_one_letter_code
_entity_poly.pdbx_strand_id
1 'polypeptide(L)' 'MAGAITDVAGIRVGHWTSPEASTGCTVILCEEGAVAGVDVRGSAPGTRETDLLRPMNLVEKVHAVLL' A
#
# COMPACT_ATOMS: atom_id res chain seq x y z
N MET A 1 -17.66 -1.38 14.45
CA MET A 1 -16.35 -1.35 13.77
C MET A 1 -15.70 -2.70 13.95
N ALA A 2 -15.12 -3.25 12.89
CA ALA A 2 -14.52 -4.57 12.89
C ALA A 2 -13.10 -4.59 13.49
N GLY A 3 -12.52 -3.42 13.75
CA GLY A 3 -11.12 -3.29 14.16
C GLY A 3 -10.16 -3.49 12.97
N ALA A 4 -10.59 -3.09 11.77
CA ALA A 4 -9.88 -3.34 10.52
C ALA A 4 -9.51 -2.04 9.81
N ILE A 5 -8.52 -2.07 8.92
CA ILE A 5 -8.11 -0.89 8.13
C ILE A 5 -9.26 -0.32 7.27
N THR A 6 -10.20 -1.17 6.85
CA THR A 6 -11.39 -0.79 6.09
C THR A 6 -12.48 -0.11 6.94
N ASP A 7 -12.30 0.00 8.27
CA ASP A 7 -13.13 0.90 9.08
C ASP A 7 -12.87 2.38 8.72
N VAL A 8 -11.73 2.69 8.06
CA VAL A 8 -11.48 3.99 7.43
C VAL A 8 -12.23 4.07 6.09
N ALA A 9 -13.19 4.99 5.99
CA ALA A 9 -14.00 5.18 4.79
C ALA A 9 -13.12 5.45 3.55
N GLY A 10 -13.45 4.79 2.43
CA GLY A 10 -12.72 4.91 1.17
C GLY A 10 -11.51 3.99 1.02
N ILE A 11 -11.08 3.30 2.10
CA ILE A 11 -10.06 2.23 2.01
C ILE A 11 -10.73 0.90 1.66
N ARG A 12 -10.21 0.25 0.62
CA ARG A 12 -10.56 -1.13 0.24
C ARG A 12 -9.32 -2.01 0.32
N VAL A 13 -9.50 -3.30 0.58
CA VAL A 13 -8.40 -4.27 0.61
C VAL A 13 -8.74 -5.45 -0.28
N GLY A 14 -7.79 -5.85 -1.12
CA GLY A 14 -7.88 -7.04 -1.97
C GLY A 14 -6.72 -7.98 -1.71
N HIS A 15 -7.00 -9.29 -1.77
CA HIS A 15 -6.00 -10.34 -1.59
C HIS A 15 -6.08 -11.31 -2.76
N TRP A 16 -4.90 -11.76 -3.20
CA TRP A 16 -4.79 -12.95 -4.05
C TRP A 16 -3.79 -13.91 -3.42
N THR A 17 -4.10 -15.21 -3.44
CA THR A 17 -3.28 -16.25 -2.82
C THR A 17 -3.22 -17.45 -3.74
N SER A 18 -2.02 -17.95 -4.01
CA SER A 18 -1.80 -19.27 -4.61
C SER A 18 -1.34 -20.25 -3.52
N PRO A 19 -2.22 -21.18 -3.10
CA PRO A 19 -1.85 -22.22 -2.15
C PRO A 19 -0.74 -23.13 -2.66
N GLU A 20 -0.75 -23.44 -3.96
CA GLU A 20 0.20 -24.38 -4.57
C GLU A 20 1.63 -23.83 -4.57
N ALA A 21 1.80 -22.54 -4.86
CA ALA A 21 3.11 -21.88 -4.88
C ALA A 21 3.48 -21.23 -3.52
N SER A 22 2.60 -21.32 -2.52
CA SER A 22 2.78 -20.68 -1.20
C SER A 22 3.13 -19.19 -1.30
N THR A 23 2.41 -18.47 -2.17
CA THR A 23 2.64 -17.05 -2.45
C THR A 23 1.33 -16.29 -2.65
N GLY A 24 1.39 -14.97 -2.75
CA GLY A 24 0.23 -14.11 -2.93
C GLY A 24 0.62 -12.64 -2.98
N CYS A 25 -0.39 -11.78 -2.96
CA CYS A 25 -0.22 -10.35 -2.79
C CYS A 25 -1.42 -9.73 -2.09
N THR A 26 -1.21 -8.57 -1.48
CA THR A 26 -2.27 -7.75 -0.89
C THR A 26 -2.20 -6.34 -1.46
N VAL A 27 -3.36 -5.80 -1.84
CA VAL A 27 -3.49 -4.42 -2.28
C VAL A 27 -4.37 -3.67 -1.31
N ILE A 28 -3.83 -2.57 -0.76
CA ILE A 28 -4.62 -1.53 -0.11
C ILE A 28 -4.97 -0.51 -1.20
N LEU A 29 -6.26 -0.31 -1.47
CA LEU A 29 -6.77 0.52 -2.55
C LEU A 29 -7.48 1.76 -1.99
N CYS A 30 -7.09 2.92 -2.48
CA CYS A 30 -7.65 4.24 -2.20
C CYS A 30 -8.15 4.82 -3.54
N GLU A 31 -9.39 4.49 -3.94
CA GLU A 31 -9.88 4.78 -5.31
C GLU A 31 -9.83 6.27 -5.67
N GLU A 32 -10.10 7.15 -4.70
CA GLU A 32 -10.05 8.62 -4.87
C GLU A 32 -8.64 9.24 -4.60
N GLY A 33 -7.64 8.37 -4.38
CA GLY A 33 -6.28 8.74 -4.02
C GLY A 33 -6.14 9.17 -2.55
N ALA A 34 -4.99 8.87 -1.95
CA ALA A 34 -4.64 9.25 -0.58
C ALA A 34 -3.24 9.91 -0.53
N VAL A 35 -3.08 10.89 0.37
CA VAL A 35 -1.76 11.41 0.73
C VAL A 35 -0.99 10.28 1.43
N ALA A 36 0.25 10.04 1.02
CA ALA A 36 1.05 8.94 1.54
C ALA A 36 2.49 9.37 1.83
N GLY A 37 3.12 8.63 2.75
CA GLY A 37 4.53 8.70 3.06
C GLY A 37 5.03 7.29 3.41
N VAL A 38 6.35 7.08 3.35
CA VAL A 38 6.96 5.78 3.64
C VAL A 38 8.19 5.93 4.53
N ASP A 39 8.35 5.00 5.47
CA ASP A 39 9.54 4.83 6.30
C ASP A 39 10.04 3.38 6.16
N VAL A 40 11.24 3.22 5.59
CA VAL A 40 11.87 1.92 5.32
C VAL A 40 12.99 1.71 6.32
N ARG A 41 12.73 0.88 7.34
CA ARG A 41 13.65 0.69 8.47
C ARG A 41 14.53 -0.56 8.39
N GLY A 42 14.23 -1.47 7.46
CA GLY A 42 15.02 -2.69 7.24
C GLY A 42 16.32 -2.41 6.48
N SER A 43 17.35 -3.21 6.72
CA SER A 43 18.67 -3.06 6.07
C SER A 43 18.74 -3.64 4.65
N ALA A 44 17.77 -4.45 4.23
CA ALA A 44 17.70 -5.08 2.90
C ALA A 44 16.28 -4.96 2.30
N PRO A 45 15.85 -3.75 1.89
CA PRO A 45 14.50 -3.53 1.41
C PRO A 45 14.29 -4.04 -0.02
N GLY A 46 13.14 -4.68 -0.24
CA GLY A 46 12.59 -4.96 -1.58
C GLY A 46 11.46 -3.99 -1.88
N THR A 47 11.81 -2.77 -2.25
CA THR A 47 10.83 -1.68 -2.42
C THR A 47 10.71 -1.25 -3.88
N ARG A 48 9.55 -0.68 -4.21
CA ARG A 48 9.28 -0.05 -5.49
C ARG A 48 8.68 1.32 -5.23
N GLU A 49 9.10 2.32 -6.00
CA GLU A 49 8.48 3.67 -6.04
C GLU A 49 8.56 4.47 -4.73
N THR A 50 9.42 4.12 -3.77
CA THR A 50 9.52 4.86 -2.50
C THR A 50 9.94 6.32 -2.66
N ASP A 51 10.70 6.63 -3.71
CA ASP A 51 11.15 8.00 -3.96
C ASP A 51 10.00 8.95 -4.25
N LEU A 52 8.93 8.54 -4.94
CA LEU A 52 7.79 9.43 -5.23
C LEU A 52 7.08 9.92 -3.97
N LEU A 53 7.18 9.15 -2.87
CA LEU A 53 6.55 9.46 -1.59
C LEU A 53 7.32 10.49 -0.75
N ARG A 54 8.45 11.02 -1.26
CA ARG A 54 9.12 12.16 -0.64
C ARG A 54 8.24 13.40 -0.81
N PRO A 55 7.93 14.16 0.27
CA PRO A 55 7.03 15.33 0.19
C PRO A 55 7.45 16.47 -0.76
N MET A 56 8.67 16.45 -1.32
CA MET A 56 9.19 17.44 -2.26
C MET A 56 8.93 17.04 -3.73
N ASN A 57 8.48 15.82 -3.96
CA ASN A 57 8.27 15.28 -5.30
C ASN A 57 6.87 15.60 -5.82
N LEU A 58 6.69 15.44 -7.14
CA LEU A 58 5.50 15.88 -7.87
C LEU A 58 4.20 15.15 -7.47
N VAL A 59 4.29 13.90 -7.03
CA VAL A 59 3.10 13.07 -6.80
C VAL A 59 2.46 13.41 -5.46
N GLU A 60 1.26 13.97 -5.51
CA GLU A 60 0.52 14.39 -4.30
C GLU A 60 -0.31 13.26 -3.67
N LYS A 61 -0.77 12.28 -4.48
CA LYS A 61 -1.64 11.19 -4.05
C LYS A 61 -1.26 9.86 -4.70
N VAL A 62 -1.39 8.79 -3.94
CA VAL A 62 -1.31 7.40 -4.45
C VAL A 62 -2.67 6.73 -4.36
N HIS A 63 -2.92 5.82 -5.29
CA HIS A 63 -4.20 5.09 -5.36
C HIS A 63 -4.12 3.69 -4.77
N ALA A 64 -2.91 3.15 -4.59
CA ALA A 64 -2.73 1.82 -4.04
C ALA A 64 -1.37 1.63 -3.37
N VAL A 65 -1.32 0.70 -2.43
CA VAL A 65 -0.08 0.12 -1.87
C VAL A 65 -0.13 -1.39 -2.06
N LEU A 66 0.94 -1.96 -2.61
CA LEU A 66 1.11 -3.39 -2.84
C LEU A 66 2.04 -3.97 -1.77
N LEU A 67 1.63 -5.12 -1.21
CA LEU A 67 2.41 -5.98 -0.33
C LEU A 67 2.61 -7.35 -0.98
#